data_AF-H0HTG8-F1
#
_entry.id   AF-H0HTG8-F1
#
_cell.length_a   1.000
_cell.length_b   1.000
_cell.length_c   1.000
_cell.angle_alpha   90.00
_cell.angle_beta   90.00
_cell.angle_gamma   90.00
#
_symmetry.space_group_name_H-M   'P 1'
#
loop_
_entity.id
_entity.type
_entity.pdbx_description
1 polymer ?
#
loop_
_entity_poly.entity_id
_entity_poly.type
_entity_poly.pdbx_seq_one_letter_code
_entity_poly.pdbx_strand_id
1 'polypeptide(L)'
;MDWDAAIERNREALKRVLAMLVAMAGLAAFTSPLAGEDGSARRGKAEALAEPGEGFSGRSSPTLPRHLHRAVLRLLRPAEAAARRLVIVMARGLVVKLPPARLSKPQPRPAILHNRLGTGILMPRGFRPEPGLPAPARRAVSLALLDPLPRRRTFGRPAASGIPRISFPGLVAPHPVVVRRPPSPDDPVDAARLALRLEALASALDDLPGQARRFARWRARRDAAGAQDRNRDAAGAQDRNRDAANALARQGRHTGRARRVWPLRPGRPPGGRLRPTHEVHEILRDLQWFAGKAMERTDTS
;
A
#
# COMPACT_ATOMS: atom_id res chain seq x y z
N MET A 1 -1.71 14.26 29.78
CA MET A 1 -1.21 14.64 28.45
C MET A 1 -2.41 14.97 27.59
N ASP A 2 -2.44 16.16 27.01
CA ASP A 2 -3.49 16.55 26.07
C ASP A 2 -3.21 15.91 24.69
N TRP A 3 -3.97 14.86 24.38
CA TRP A 3 -3.81 14.11 23.15
C TRP A 3 -4.38 14.84 21.95
N ASP A 4 -5.46 15.59 22.13
CA ASP A 4 -6.16 16.25 21.03
C ASP A 4 -5.33 17.44 20.52
N ALA A 5 -4.77 18.24 21.44
CA ALA A 5 -3.83 19.30 21.06
C ALA A 5 -2.56 18.74 20.38
N ALA A 6 -2.05 17.58 20.83
CA ALA A 6 -0.92 16.93 20.20
C ALA A 6 -1.27 16.41 18.79
N ILE A 7 -2.46 15.87 18.59
CA ILE A 7 -2.94 15.39 17.28
C ILE A 7 -3.05 16.55 16.30
N GLU A 8 -3.75 17.63 16.65
CA GLU A 8 -3.98 18.75 15.73
C GLU A 8 -2.68 19.47 15.38
N ARG A 9 -1.81 19.75 16.36
CA ARG A 9 -0.50 20.36 16.09
C ARG A 9 0.33 19.56 15.08
N ASN A 10 0.40 18.24 15.27
CA ASN A 10 1.15 17.38 14.35
C ASN A 10 0.46 17.20 13.00
N ARG A 11 -0.88 17.24 12.97
CA ARG A 11 -1.67 17.19 11.73
C ARG A 11 -1.40 18.43 10.88
N GLU A 12 -1.46 19.62 11.46
CA GLU A 12 -1.16 20.89 10.78
C GLU A 12 0.27 20.93 10.27
N ALA A 13 1.23 20.52 11.10
CA ALA A 13 2.64 20.44 10.68
C ALA A 13 2.84 19.48 9.49
N LEU A 14 2.17 18.33 9.48
CA LEU A 14 2.18 17.43 8.32
C LEU A 14 1.51 18.02 7.08
N LYS A 15 0.45 18.82 7.23
CA LYS A 15 -0.17 19.53 6.10
C LYS A 15 0.80 20.56 5.49
N ARG A 16 1.58 21.29 6.30
CA ARG A 16 2.63 22.19 5.81
C ARG A 16 3.72 21.44 5.03
N VAL A 17 4.20 20.32 5.58
CA VAL A 17 5.17 19.46 4.88
C VAL A 17 4.60 18.94 3.56
N LEU A 18 3.33 18.52 3.55
CA LEU A 18 2.66 18.04 2.33
C LEU A 18 2.58 19.15 1.27
N ALA A 19 2.18 20.36 1.64
CA ALA A 19 2.12 21.51 0.73
C ALA A 19 3.50 21.79 0.10
N MET A 20 4.57 21.79 0.91
CA MET A 20 5.94 21.90 0.43
C MET A 20 6.30 20.78 -0.55
N LEU A 21 5.92 19.53 -0.29
CA LEU A 21 6.22 18.41 -1.19
C LEU A 21 5.47 18.49 -2.52
N VAL A 22 4.22 18.97 -2.51
CA VAL A 22 3.44 19.21 -3.74
C VAL A 22 4.09 20.32 -4.57
N ALA A 23 4.53 21.40 -3.93
CA ALA A 23 5.26 22.48 -4.58
C ALA A 23 6.59 21.99 -5.19
N MET A 24 7.40 21.24 -4.42
CA MET A 24 8.64 20.63 -4.92
C MET A 24 8.44 19.68 -6.10
N ALA A 25 7.29 19.00 -6.16
CA ALA A 25 6.96 18.09 -7.24
C ALA A 25 6.40 18.81 -8.48
N GLY A 26 6.29 20.14 -8.46
CA GLY A 26 5.66 20.90 -9.55
C GLY A 26 4.20 20.52 -9.79
N LEU A 27 3.55 19.87 -8.81
CA LEU A 27 2.20 19.32 -8.95
C LEU A 27 1.10 20.35 -8.65
N ALA A 28 1.47 21.58 -8.30
CA ALA A 28 0.53 22.67 -8.03
C ALA A 28 -0.39 22.98 -9.22
N ALA A 29 0.09 22.75 -10.46
CA ALA A 29 -0.70 22.92 -11.68
C ALA A 29 -1.71 21.76 -11.94
N PHE A 30 -1.58 20.62 -11.25
CA PHE A 30 -2.44 19.45 -11.41
C PHE A 30 -3.55 19.36 -10.35
N THR A 31 -3.54 20.25 -9.35
CA THR A 31 -4.47 20.23 -8.22
C THR A 31 -5.15 21.58 -8.05
N SER A 32 -6.16 21.85 -8.87
CA SER A 32 -7.32 22.66 -8.49
C SER A 32 -8.51 22.34 -9.40
N PRO A 33 -9.76 22.37 -8.87
CA PRO A 33 -10.24 23.46 -8.04
C PRO A 33 -10.59 23.06 -6.59
N LEU A 34 -9.87 23.67 -5.65
CA LEU A 34 -10.44 24.11 -4.37
C LEU A 34 -10.70 25.61 -4.50
N ALA A 35 -11.74 25.98 -5.26
CA ALA A 35 -12.34 27.31 -5.26
C ALA A 35 -13.73 27.21 -5.90
N GLY A 36 -14.76 27.59 -5.15
CA GLY A 36 -16.11 27.85 -5.65
C GLY A 36 -17.10 26.70 -5.51
N GLU A 37 -17.82 26.69 -4.39
CA GLU A 37 -19.19 26.18 -4.37
C GLU A 37 -20.05 27.06 -5.29
N ASP A 38 -20.91 26.44 -6.10
CA ASP A 38 -22.32 26.82 -6.28
C ASP A 38 -22.97 25.91 -7.34
N GLY A 39 -24.22 25.53 -7.10
CA GLY A 39 -25.12 25.10 -8.17
C GLY A 39 -25.41 23.61 -8.25
N SER A 40 -26.41 23.20 -7.50
CA SER A 40 -27.28 22.06 -7.80
C SER A 40 -27.63 21.89 -9.28
N ALA A 41 -27.87 20.64 -9.67
CA ALA A 41 -28.59 20.19 -10.86
C ALA A 41 -27.82 20.15 -12.20
N ARG A 42 -27.45 18.94 -12.64
CA ARG A 42 -28.21 18.19 -13.66
C ARG A 42 -27.44 16.93 -14.06
N ARG A 43 -27.99 15.80 -13.63
CA ARG A 43 -27.89 14.52 -14.32
C ARG A 43 -28.54 14.70 -15.70
N GLY A 44 -27.72 14.94 -16.72
CA GLY A 44 -28.18 15.09 -18.10
C GLY A 44 -27.25 14.32 -19.02
N LYS A 45 -27.85 13.37 -19.75
CA LYS A 45 -27.27 12.71 -20.93
C LYS A 45 -26.49 13.72 -21.79
N ALA A 46 -25.24 13.40 -22.11
CA ALA A 46 -24.60 13.90 -23.32
C ALA A 46 -24.54 12.72 -24.29
N GLU A 47 -25.57 12.65 -25.13
CA GLU A 47 -25.58 11.81 -26.33
C GLU A 47 -24.54 12.33 -27.33
N ALA A 48 -24.08 11.40 -28.15
CA ALA A 48 -23.06 11.51 -29.16
C ALA A 48 -23.24 12.72 -30.09
N LEU A 49 -22.11 13.29 -30.52
CA LEU A 49 -21.76 13.60 -31.92
C LEU A 49 -20.38 14.28 -31.91
N ALA A 50 -19.32 13.49 -32.07
CA ALA A 50 -17.99 13.99 -32.44
C ALA A 50 -17.29 12.93 -33.30
N GLU A 51 -17.00 13.34 -34.53
CA GLU A 51 -16.33 12.61 -35.62
C GLU A 51 -15.00 11.94 -35.20
N PRO A 52 -14.59 10.85 -35.87
CA PRO A 52 -13.39 10.09 -35.53
C PRO A 52 -12.15 10.75 -36.14
N GLY A 53 -11.58 11.71 -35.41
CA GLY A 53 -10.31 12.35 -35.73
C GLY A 53 -9.26 12.07 -34.66
N GLU A 54 -8.25 11.28 -35.01
CA GLU A 54 -6.91 11.22 -34.39
C GLU A 54 -6.82 10.80 -32.91
N GLY A 55 -6.70 9.49 -32.72
CA GLY A 55 -6.29 8.91 -31.45
C GLY A 55 -4.82 9.22 -31.13
N PHE A 56 -4.60 10.10 -30.17
CA PHE A 56 -3.63 9.89 -29.08
C PHE A 56 -3.87 10.89 -27.94
N SER A 57 -4.99 10.78 -27.22
CA SER A 57 -5.12 11.45 -25.91
C SER A 57 -4.33 10.66 -24.84
N GLY A 58 -3.02 10.53 -25.10
CA GLY A 58 -2.04 10.11 -24.12
C GLY A 58 -2.01 11.18 -23.04
N ARG A 59 -2.84 11.01 -22.01
CA ARG A 59 -2.78 11.77 -20.76
C ARG A 59 -1.32 11.72 -20.30
N SER A 60 -0.57 12.79 -20.55
CA SER A 60 0.88 12.83 -20.30
C SER A 60 1.08 12.60 -18.81
N SER A 61 1.55 11.40 -18.47
CA SER A 61 1.86 11.07 -17.08
C SER A 61 2.88 12.11 -16.59
N PRO A 62 2.67 12.73 -15.42
CA PRO A 62 3.58 13.75 -14.94
C PRO A 62 4.98 13.13 -14.82
N THR A 63 5.99 13.73 -15.45
CA THR A 63 7.38 13.29 -15.36
C THR A 63 8.17 14.28 -14.52
N LEU A 64 9.14 13.77 -13.75
CA LEU A 64 10.04 14.58 -12.94
C LEU A 64 11.49 14.16 -13.14
N PRO A 65 12.45 15.10 -13.13
CA PRO A 65 13.87 14.76 -13.05
C PRO A 65 14.13 13.81 -11.89
N ARG A 66 14.98 12.80 -12.12
CA ARG A 66 15.26 11.74 -11.15
C ARG A 66 15.72 12.28 -9.80
N HIS A 67 16.53 13.32 -9.78
CA HIS A 67 17.04 13.91 -8.55
C HIS A 67 15.90 14.53 -7.70
N LEU A 68 14.98 15.27 -8.32
CA LEU A 68 13.79 15.82 -7.65
C LEU A 68 12.85 14.72 -7.19
N HIS A 69 12.54 13.75 -8.05
CA HIS A 69 11.70 12.61 -7.68
C HIS A 69 12.27 11.87 -6.44
N ARG A 70 13.60 11.69 -6.38
CA ARG A 70 14.26 11.09 -5.21
C ARG A 70 14.24 12.01 -3.98
N ALA A 71 14.39 13.31 -4.14
CA ALA A 71 14.31 14.29 -3.06
C ALA A 71 12.92 14.27 -2.41
N VAL A 72 11.86 14.38 -3.22
CA VAL A 72 10.47 14.29 -2.74
C VAL A 72 10.22 12.94 -2.06
N LEU A 73 10.66 11.83 -2.66
CA LEU A 73 10.50 10.50 -2.04
C LEU A 73 11.23 10.35 -0.70
N ARG A 74 12.34 11.05 -0.47
CA ARG A 74 13.09 10.99 0.79
C ARG A 74 12.31 11.64 1.94
N LEU A 75 11.49 12.65 1.64
CA LEU A 75 10.65 13.37 2.61
C LEU A 75 9.23 12.81 2.70
N LEU A 76 8.69 12.27 1.60
CA LEU A 76 7.38 11.62 1.59
C LEU A 76 7.36 10.34 2.43
N ARG A 77 8.45 9.55 2.43
CA ARG A 77 8.55 8.33 3.25
C ARG A 77 8.37 8.58 4.75
N PRO A 78 9.10 9.53 5.38
CA PRO A 78 8.86 9.88 6.78
C PRO A 78 7.49 10.54 6.99
N ALA A 79 6.99 11.35 6.04
CA ALA A 79 5.65 11.94 6.15
C ALA A 79 4.54 10.87 6.20
N GLU A 80 4.57 9.89 5.30
CA GLU A 80 3.63 8.75 5.32
C GLU A 80 3.76 7.92 6.60
N ALA A 81 4.99 7.77 7.12
CA ALA A 81 5.24 7.08 8.37
C ALA A 81 4.64 7.83 9.56
N ALA A 82 4.78 9.16 9.57
CA ALA A 82 4.22 10.05 10.58
C ALA A 82 2.69 10.00 10.53
N ALA A 83 2.08 10.12 9.36
CA ALA A 83 0.62 10.01 9.20
C ALA A 83 0.07 8.67 9.70
N ARG A 84 0.76 7.53 9.45
CA ARG A 84 0.37 6.24 10.04
C ARG A 84 0.36 6.25 11.57
N ARG A 85 1.35 6.90 12.18
CA ARG A 85 1.46 7.02 13.64
C ARG A 85 0.37 7.92 14.20
N LEU A 86 0.08 9.03 13.52
CA LEU A 86 -1.03 9.92 13.85
C LEU A 86 -2.37 9.17 13.82
N VAL A 87 -2.61 8.34 12.80
CA VAL A 87 -3.79 7.46 12.73
C VAL A 87 -3.85 6.49 13.90
N ILE A 88 -2.72 5.93 14.34
CA ILE A 88 -2.67 5.04 15.52
C ILE A 88 -3.02 5.80 16.80
N VAL A 89 -2.48 7.00 16.97
CA VAL A 89 -2.75 7.88 18.12
C VAL A 89 -4.22 8.27 18.15
N MET A 90 -4.79 8.71 17.02
CA MET A 90 -6.22 9.02 16.91
C MET A 90 -7.11 7.80 17.14
N ALA A 91 -6.64 6.60 16.82
CA ALA A 91 -7.38 5.36 17.08
C ALA A 91 -7.26 4.85 18.52
N ARG A 92 -6.55 5.56 19.40
CA ARG A 92 -6.48 5.24 20.83
C ARG A 92 -7.88 5.22 21.43
N GLY A 93 -8.19 4.19 22.22
CA GLY A 93 -9.50 4.05 22.88
C GLY A 93 -10.69 3.77 21.95
N LEU A 94 -10.51 3.76 20.62
CA LEU A 94 -11.61 3.46 19.69
C LEU A 94 -11.91 1.95 19.67
N VAL A 95 -13.09 1.59 20.16
CA VAL A 95 -13.63 0.23 20.06
C VAL A 95 -14.61 0.17 18.88
N VAL A 96 -14.33 -0.70 17.91
CA VAL A 96 -15.20 -0.90 16.75
C VAL A 96 -15.84 -2.27 16.81
N LYS A 97 -17.18 -2.31 16.83
CA LYS A 97 -17.95 -3.54 16.64
C LYS A 97 -17.74 -4.05 15.21
N LEU A 98 -17.21 -5.26 15.08
CA LEU A 98 -17.03 -5.87 13.78
C LEU A 98 -18.36 -6.45 13.29
N PRO A 99 -18.70 -6.26 12.00
CA PRO A 99 -19.78 -7.05 11.40
C PRO A 99 -19.37 -8.53 11.39
N PRO A 100 -20.35 -9.46 11.45
CA PRO A 100 -20.07 -10.88 11.40
C PRO A 100 -19.23 -11.22 10.17
N ALA A 101 -18.31 -12.17 10.33
CA ALA A 101 -17.46 -12.61 9.24
C ALA A 101 -18.35 -13.14 8.11
N ARG A 102 -18.36 -12.44 6.97
CA ARG A 102 -19.10 -12.91 5.79
C ARG A 102 -18.46 -14.23 5.36
N LEU A 103 -19.30 -15.26 5.19
CA LEU A 103 -18.88 -16.51 4.56
C LEU A 103 -18.19 -16.17 3.24
N SER A 104 -16.98 -16.69 3.05
CA SER A 104 -16.22 -16.44 1.82
C SER A 104 -17.06 -16.92 0.65
N LYS A 105 -17.44 -16.01 -0.25
CA LYS A 105 -18.06 -16.39 -1.52
C LYS A 105 -17.12 -17.40 -2.20
N PRO A 106 -17.63 -18.52 -2.75
CA PRO A 106 -16.77 -19.49 -3.43
C PRO A 106 -15.90 -18.77 -4.44
N GLN A 107 -14.60 -19.06 -4.46
CA GLN A 107 -13.72 -18.48 -5.47
C GLN A 107 -14.29 -18.83 -6.84
N PRO A 108 -14.32 -17.89 -7.80
CA PRO A 108 -14.74 -18.21 -9.15
C PRO A 108 -13.84 -19.35 -9.64
N ARG A 109 -14.47 -20.46 -10.06
CA ARG A 109 -13.74 -21.57 -10.66
C ARG A 109 -12.93 -21.01 -11.82
N PRO A 110 -11.64 -21.35 -11.96
CA PRO A 110 -10.89 -20.93 -13.12
C PRO A 110 -11.65 -21.35 -14.39
N ALA A 111 -11.78 -20.44 -15.35
CA ALA A 111 -12.33 -20.79 -16.65
C ALA A 111 -11.31 -21.70 -17.34
N ILE A 112 -11.63 -22.99 -17.42
CA ILE A 112 -10.87 -23.96 -18.19
C ILE A 112 -11.57 -24.04 -19.54
N LEU A 113 -10.91 -23.54 -20.59
CA LEU A 113 -11.40 -23.75 -21.94
C LEU A 113 -10.97 -25.16 -22.36
N HIS A 114 -11.92 -26.08 -22.49
CA HIS A 114 -11.66 -27.41 -23.01
C HIS A 114 -11.73 -27.38 -24.53
N ASN A 115 -10.63 -27.72 -25.20
CA ASN A 115 -10.70 -28.05 -26.62
C ASN A 115 -11.26 -29.49 -26.72
N ARG A 116 -12.10 -29.77 -27.73
CA ARG A 116 -12.73 -31.10 -27.97
C ARG A 116 -11.74 -32.27 -28.16
N LEU A 117 -10.44 -32.00 -28.02
CA LEU A 117 -9.30 -32.92 -28.09
C LEU A 117 -8.73 -33.31 -26.70
N GLY A 118 -9.45 -32.99 -25.61
CA GLY A 118 -9.11 -33.44 -24.25
C GLY A 118 -8.08 -32.60 -23.48
N THR A 119 -7.61 -31.48 -24.03
CA THR A 119 -6.68 -30.54 -23.36
C THR A 119 -7.40 -29.26 -22.95
N GLY A 120 -7.29 -28.89 -21.66
CA GLY A 120 -7.90 -27.69 -21.08
C GLY A 120 -6.88 -26.57 -20.88
N ILE A 121 -7.11 -25.39 -21.46
CA ILE A 121 -6.27 -24.20 -21.23
C ILE A 121 -6.77 -23.49 -19.97
N LEU A 122 -5.90 -23.37 -18.97
CA LEU A 122 -6.17 -22.59 -17.77
C LEU A 122 -6.07 -21.09 -18.08
N MET A 123 -7.20 -20.38 -18.05
CA MET A 123 -7.20 -18.94 -18.29
C MET A 123 -6.63 -18.16 -17.09
N PRO A 124 -5.79 -17.12 -17.32
CA PRO A 124 -5.28 -16.26 -16.26
C PRO A 124 -6.41 -15.61 -15.45
N ARG A 125 -6.17 -15.34 -14.16
CA ARG A 125 -7.11 -14.59 -13.32
C ARG A 125 -7.40 -13.23 -13.95
N GLY A 126 -8.67 -13.00 -14.29
CA GLY A 126 -9.13 -11.75 -14.91
C GLY A 126 -9.32 -11.82 -16.43
N PHE A 127 -9.09 -12.98 -17.06
CA PHE A 127 -9.53 -13.23 -18.43
C PHE A 127 -11.05 -13.02 -18.53
N ARG A 128 -11.47 -12.17 -19.46
CA ARG A 128 -12.88 -11.90 -19.78
C ARG A 128 -13.13 -12.46 -21.18
N PRO A 129 -14.01 -13.46 -21.33
CA PRO A 129 -14.32 -14.02 -22.64
C PRO A 129 -15.04 -13.01 -23.56
N GLU A 130 -15.75 -12.04 -22.97
CA GLU A 130 -16.57 -11.07 -23.70
C GLU A 130 -15.87 -9.70 -23.80
N PRO A 131 -15.49 -9.24 -25.01
CA PRO A 131 -15.04 -7.88 -25.25
C PRO A 131 -16.22 -6.90 -25.10
N GLY A 132 -16.19 -6.03 -24.08
CA GLY A 132 -17.21 -4.97 -23.95
C GLY A 132 -17.59 -4.58 -22.51
N LEU A 133 -17.26 -5.39 -21.50
CA LEU A 133 -17.51 -4.96 -20.11
C LEU A 133 -16.51 -3.86 -19.70
N PRO A 134 -16.97 -2.74 -19.11
CA PRO A 134 -16.09 -1.68 -18.68
C PRO A 134 -15.01 -2.23 -17.73
N ALA A 135 -13.76 -1.78 -17.96
CA ALA A 135 -12.67 -2.09 -17.05
C ALA A 135 -13.07 -1.62 -15.64
N PRO A 136 -12.83 -2.41 -14.58
CA PRO A 136 -13.16 -1.97 -13.23
C PRO A 136 -12.42 -0.65 -12.96
N ALA A 137 -13.13 0.33 -12.40
CA ALA A 137 -12.56 1.63 -12.06
C ALA A 137 -11.24 1.43 -11.30
N ARG A 138 -10.18 2.11 -11.73
CA ARG A 138 -8.88 2.06 -11.05
C ARG A 138 -9.11 2.52 -9.61
N ARG A 139 -8.93 1.62 -8.65
CA ARG A 139 -9.13 1.94 -7.24
C ARG A 139 -8.13 3.02 -6.84
N ALA A 140 -8.62 4.11 -6.25
CA ALA A 140 -7.77 5.16 -5.70
C ALA A 140 -6.72 4.56 -4.76
N VAL A 141 -5.50 5.09 -4.82
CA VAL A 141 -4.45 4.70 -3.89
C VAL A 141 -4.83 5.27 -2.52
N SER A 142 -4.91 4.42 -1.50
CA SER A 142 -5.15 4.85 -0.12
C SER A 142 -3.89 4.71 0.70
N LEU A 143 -3.74 5.55 1.73
CA LEU A 143 -2.64 5.44 2.67
C LEU A 143 -2.64 4.02 3.29
N ALA A 144 -1.50 3.35 3.21
CA ALA A 144 -1.32 2.06 3.84
C ALA A 144 -1.29 2.26 5.36
N LEU A 145 -2.19 1.61 6.11
CA LEU A 145 -2.27 1.75 7.58
C LEU A 145 -1.07 1.19 8.33
N LEU A 146 -0.30 0.31 7.68
CA LEU A 146 0.70 -0.54 8.28
C LEU A 146 2.09 -0.17 7.74
N ASP A 147 3.10 -0.11 8.62
CA ASP A 147 4.48 0.12 8.18
C ASP A 147 4.97 -1.03 7.27
N PRO A 148 5.65 -0.73 6.15
CA PRO A 148 6.29 -1.76 5.35
C PRO A 148 7.34 -2.47 6.18
N LEU A 149 7.23 -3.79 6.28
CA LEU A 149 8.26 -4.61 6.91
C LEU A 149 9.55 -4.57 6.07
N PRO A 150 10.73 -4.66 6.71
CA PRO A 150 11.97 -4.75 5.96
C PRO A 150 11.90 -6.01 5.10
N ARG A 151 11.81 -5.82 3.79
CA ARG A 151 12.06 -6.92 2.87
C ARG A 151 13.54 -7.24 3.00
N ARG A 152 13.86 -8.48 3.43
CA ARG A 152 15.20 -9.03 3.25
C ARG A 152 15.47 -8.89 1.76
N ARG A 153 16.28 -7.90 1.38
CA ARG A 153 16.60 -7.66 -0.01
C ARG A 153 17.41 -8.87 -0.44
N THR A 154 16.76 -9.82 -1.10
CA THR A 154 17.44 -10.64 -2.08
C THR A 154 17.84 -9.66 -3.16
N PHE A 155 19.05 -9.09 -3.03
CA PHE A 155 19.72 -8.42 -4.12
C PHE A 155 20.12 -9.48 -5.14
N GLY A 156 19.14 -10.16 -5.72
CA GLY A 156 19.33 -10.73 -7.03
C GLY A 156 19.42 -9.55 -7.96
N ARG A 157 20.64 -9.21 -8.42
CA ARG A 157 20.74 -8.47 -9.68
C ARG A 157 19.84 -9.23 -10.66
N PRO A 158 18.88 -8.58 -11.34
CA PRO A 158 18.22 -9.25 -12.46
C PRO A 158 19.36 -9.76 -13.34
N ALA A 159 19.45 -11.07 -13.52
CA ALA A 159 20.38 -11.64 -14.48
C ALA A 159 20.12 -10.90 -15.79
N ALA A 160 21.18 -10.50 -16.50
CA ALA A 160 21.05 -9.87 -17.79
C ALA A 160 20.33 -10.84 -18.73
N SER A 161 19.01 -10.77 -18.77
CA SER A 161 18.20 -11.37 -19.82
C SER A 161 18.63 -10.66 -21.10
N GLY A 162 19.37 -11.36 -21.95
CA GLY A 162 19.94 -10.80 -23.17
C GLY A 162 21.29 -11.39 -23.55
N ILE A 163 22.08 -11.88 -22.59
CA ILE A 163 23.37 -12.52 -22.91
C ILE A 163 23.18 -14.05 -22.92
N PRO A 164 23.49 -14.75 -24.03
CA PRO A 164 23.48 -16.21 -24.03
C PRO A 164 24.50 -16.72 -22.99
N ARG A 165 24.10 -17.68 -22.15
CA ARG A 165 24.96 -18.24 -21.09
C ARG A 165 26.10 -19.11 -21.62
N ILE A 166 26.05 -19.45 -22.91
CA ILE A 166 27.03 -20.27 -23.62
C ILE A 166 27.32 -19.54 -24.93
N SER A 167 28.59 -19.26 -25.18
CA SER A 167 29.08 -18.65 -26.42
C SER A 167 30.26 -19.49 -26.91
N PHE A 168 30.17 -20.00 -28.15
CA PHE A 168 31.22 -20.78 -28.78
C PHE A 168 32.15 -19.84 -29.57
N PRO A 169 33.45 -19.74 -29.22
CA PRO A 169 34.40 -18.92 -29.96
C PRO A 169 34.43 -19.34 -31.43
N GLY A 170 34.26 -18.39 -32.34
CA GLY A 170 34.25 -18.63 -33.79
C GLY A 170 32.90 -19.06 -34.39
N LEU A 171 31.90 -19.47 -33.59
CA LEU A 171 30.54 -19.80 -34.08
C LEU A 171 29.49 -18.75 -33.68
N VAL A 172 29.64 -18.13 -32.51
CA VAL A 172 28.65 -17.17 -31.99
C VAL A 172 29.28 -15.77 -32.00
N ALA A 173 28.67 -14.84 -32.74
CA ALA A 173 29.07 -13.43 -32.72
C ALA A 173 28.93 -12.87 -31.29
N PRO A 174 29.92 -12.11 -30.77
CA PRO A 174 29.83 -11.53 -29.44
C PRO A 174 28.55 -10.69 -29.29
N HIS A 175 27.69 -11.02 -28.32
CA HIS A 175 26.51 -10.21 -28.06
C HIS A 175 26.98 -8.84 -27.52
N PRO A 176 26.52 -7.71 -28.11
CA PRO A 176 26.92 -6.40 -27.63
C PRO A 176 26.39 -6.22 -26.20
N VAL A 177 27.30 -6.26 -25.23
CA VAL A 177 26.96 -5.94 -23.86
C VAL A 177 26.61 -4.46 -23.85
N VAL A 178 25.31 -4.14 -23.76
CA VAL A 178 24.87 -2.76 -23.56
C VAL A 178 25.54 -2.26 -22.30
N VAL A 179 26.53 -1.36 -22.46
CA VAL A 179 27.22 -0.75 -21.34
C VAL A 179 26.17 -0.02 -20.52
N ARG A 180 25.85 -0.56 -19.35
CA ARG A 180 24.88 0.06 -18.44
C ARG A 180 25.46 1.39 -17.98
N ARG A 181 25.01 2.47 -18.61
CA ARG A 181 25.33 3.82 -18.14
C ARG A 181 24.68 4.02 -16.78
N PRO A 182 25.38 4.62 -15.80
CA PRO A 182 24.74 5.01 -14.56
C PRO A 182 23.60 5.98 -14.90
N PRO A 183 22.42 5.84 -14.27
CA PRO A 183 21.30 6.73 -14.53
C PRO A 183 21.67 8.18 -14.20
N SER A 184 21.36 9.11 -15.11
CA SER A 184 21.65 10.54 -14.93
C SER A 184 20.74 11.15 -13.85
N PRO A 185 21.20 12.17 -13.10
CA PRO A 185 20.35 12.95 -12.19
C PRO A 185 19.12 13.56 -12.85
N ASP A 186 19.21 13.90 -14.15
CA ASP A 186 18.16 14.61 -14.89
C ASP A 186 17.30 13.70 -15.76
N ASP A 187 17.51 12.39 -15.68
CA ASP A 187 16.66 11.41 -16.36
C ASP A 187 15.18 11.67 -15.99
N PRO A 188 14.26 11.79 -16.95
CA PRO A 188 12.84 11.88 -16.67
C PRO A 188 12.33 10.58 -16.04
N VAL A 189 11.63 10.69 -14.93
CA VAL A 189 11.01 9.58 -14.21
C VAL A 189 9.51 9.82 -14.12
N ASP A 190 8.71 8.80 -14.43
CA ASP A 190 7.26 8.82 -14.23
C ASP A 190 6.92 9.11 -12.75
N ALA A 191 6.20 10.20 -12.52
CA ALA A 191 5.76 10.71 -11.23
C ALA A 191 4.27 10.43 -10.97
N ALA A 192 3.55 9.72 -11.84
CA ALA A 192 2.13 9.42 -11.64
C ALA A 192 1.88 8.71 -10.29
N ARG A 193 2.74 7.74 -9.94
CA ARG A 193 2.65 7.05 -8.65
C ARG A 193 3.04 7.93 -7.46
N LEU A 194 3.88 8.93 -7.67
CA LEU A 194 4.25 9.89 -6.63
C LEU A 194 3.05 10.80 -6.33
N ALA A 195 2.39 11.33 -7.36
CA ALA A 195 1.19 12.15 -7.25
C ALA A 195 0.07 11.39 -6.50
N LEU A 196 -0.23 10.15 -6.89
CA LEU A 196 -1.23 9.31 -6.22
C LEU A 196 -0.92 9.07 -4.72
N ARG A 197 0.36 9.08 -4.33
CA ARG A 197 0.75 8.92 -2.93
C ARG A 197 0.62 10.21 -2.13
N LEU A 198 0.91 11.36 -2.74
CA LEU A 198 0.69 12.67 -2.15
C LEU A 198 -0.81 12.92 -1.95
N GLU A 199 -1.64 12.58 -2.94
CA GLU A 199 -3.10 12.64 -2.84
C GLU A 199 -3.62 11.70 -1.74
N ALA A 200 -3.14 10.45 -1.69
CA ALA A 200 -3.51 9.50 -0.64
C ALA A 200 -3.12 9.99 0.77
N LEU A 201 -2.02 10.73 0.90
CA LEU A 201 -1.59 11.35 2.15
C LEU A 201 -2.50 12.55 2.49
N ALA A 202 -2.84 13.39 1.51
CA ALA A 202 -3.76 14.51 1.67
C ALA A 202 -5.13 14.03 2.18
N SER A 203 -5.77 13.10 1.46
CA SER A 203 -7.08 12.56 1.85
C SER A 203 -7.05 11.89 3.22
N ALA A 204 -5.93 11.26 3.61
CA ALA A 204 -5.79 10.65 4.93
C ALA A 204 -5.63 11.68 6.06
N LEU A 205 -4.99 12.83 5.79
CA LEU A 205 -4.90 13.93 6.75
C LEU A 205 -6.22 14.69 6.85
N ASP A 206 -6.99 14.78 5.76
CA ASP A 206 -8.31 15.42 5.78
C ASP A 206 -9.36 14.56 6.49
N ASP A 207 -9.40 13.24 6.25
CA ASP A 207 -10.28 12.27 6.95
C ASP A 207 -9.51 11.44 8.00
N LEU A 208 -8.90 12.10 8.98
CA LEU A 208 -8.16 11.40 10.03
C LEU A 208 -9.06 10.46 10.88
N PRO A 209 -10.28 10.87 11.31
CA PRO A 209 -11.17 9.99 12.08
C PRO A 209 -11.62 8.75 11.29
N GLY A 210 -11.88 8.88 9.98
CA GLY A 210 -12.24 7.74 9.13
C GLY A 210 -11.08 6.75 8.99
N GLN A 211 -9.85 7.23 8.83
CA GLN A 211 -8.66 6.36 8.85
C GLN A 211 -8.46 5.69 10.22
N ALA A 212 -8.72 6.40 11.33
CA ALA A 212 -8.64 5.83 12.68
C ALA A 212 -9.66 4.69 12.88
N ARG A 213 -10.90 4.86 12.42
CA ARG A 213 -11.90 3.78 12.41
C ARG A 213 -11.47 2.60 11.55
N ARG A 214 -10.88 2.85 10.37
CA ARG A 214 -10.35 1.79 9.49
C ARG A 214 -9.23 1.01 10.19
N PHE A 215 -8.37 1.69 10.94
CA PHE A 215 -7.33 1.08 11.75
C PHE A 215 -7.89 0.27 12.93
N ALA A 216 -8.86 0.81 13.66
CA ALA A 216 -9.54 0.10 14.75
C ALA A 216 -10.26 -1.16 14.26
N ARG A 217 -10.88 -1.13 13.07
CA ARG A 217 -11.44 -2.35 12.41
C ARG A 217 -10.36 -3.38 12.12
N TRP A 218 -9.19 -2.95 11.64
CA TRP A 218 -8.07 -3.87 11.42
C TRP A 218 -7.59 -4.49 12.73
N ARG A 219 -7.44 -3.68 13.79
CA ARG A 219 -7.04 -4.14 15.14
C ARG A 219 -8.04 -5.19 15.67
N ALA A 220 -9.33 -4.88 15.65
CA ALA A 220 -10.37 -5.81 16.09
C ALA A 220 -10.35 -7.13 15.29
N ARG A 221 -10.10 -7.09 13.97
CA ARG A 221 -10.03 -8.31 13.15
C ARG A 221 -8.83 -9.17 13.52
N ARG A 222 -7.69 -8.54 13.83
CA ARG A 222 -6.49 -9.22 14.29
C ARG A 222 -6.73 -9.86 15.67
N ASP A 223 -7.38 -9.15 16.59
CA ASP A 223 -7.65 -9.67 17.93
C ASP A 223 -8.66 -10.84 17.90
N ALA A 224 -9.72 -10.73 17.10
CA ALA A 224 -10.67 -11.82 16.86
C ALA A 224 -9.99 -13.05 16.24
N ALA A 225 -9.10 -12.84 15.27
CA ALA A 225 -8.31 -13.91 14.66
C ALA A 225 -7.36 -14.58 15.68
N GLY A 226 -6.72 -13.80 16.55
CA GLY A 226 -5.89 -14.33 17.63
C GLY A 226 -6.68 -15.10 18.69
N ALA A 227 -7.91 -14.67 19.00
CA ALA A 227 -8.82 -15.42 19.87
C ALA A 227 -9.23 -16.77 19.26
N GLN A 228 -9.52 -16.80 17.96
CA GLN A 228 -9.80 -18.06 17.25
C GLN A 228 -8.62 -19.02 17.25
N ASP A 229 -7.41 -18.52 17.05
CA ASP A 229 -6.19 -19.33 17.06
C ASP A 229 -5.98 -19.94 18.47
N ARG A 230 -6.13 -19.15 19.56
CA ARG A 230 -6.09 -19.68 20.94
C ARG A 230 -7.17 -20.72 21.24
N ASN A 231 -8.40 -20.51 20.78
CA ASN A 231 -9.48 -21.47 20.99
C ASN A 231 -9.19 -22.79 20.27
N ARG A 232 -8.57 -22.74 19.08
CA ARG A 232 -8.12 -23.94 18.35
C ARG A 232 -7.00 -24.66 19.09
N ASP A 233 -6.04 -23.92 19.63
CA ASP A 233 -4.93 -24.51 20.40
C ASP A 233 -5.45 -25.18 21.69
N ALA A 234 -6.42 -24.57 22.36
CA ALA A 234 -7.09 -25.13 23.54
C ALA A 234 -7.90 -26.40 23.21
N ALA A 235 -8.70 -26.38 22.14
CA ALA A 235 -9.42 -27.56 21.66
C ALA A 235 -8.45 -28.69 21.24
N GLY A 236 -7.36 -28.34 20.56
CA GLY A 236 -6.30 -29.29 20.19
C GLY A 236 -5.47 -29.80 21.37
N ALA A 237 -5.47 -29.12 22.53
CA ALA A 237 -4.89 -29.64 23.77
C ALA A 237 -5.82 -30.66 24.44
N GLN A 238 -7.14 -30.46 24.38
CA GLN A 238 -8.13 -31.41 24.89
C GLN A 238 -8.17 -32.72 24.08
N ASP A 239 -8.03 -32.64 22.75
CA ASP A 239 -7.95 -33.80 21.85
C ASP A 239 -6.65 -34.62 22.01
N ARG A 240 -5.55 -34.00 22.47
CA ARG A 240 -4.23 -34.65 22.60
C ARG A 240 -4.20 -35.76 23.65
N ASN A 241 -5.12 -35.74 24.62
CA ASN A 241 -5.29 -36.83 25.59
C ASN A 241 -6.03 -38.05 25.02
N ARG A 242 -6.62 -37.96 23.81
CA ARG A 242 -7.35 -39.08 23.19
C ARG A 242 -6.54 -39.84 22.13
N ASP A 243 -5.74 -39.16 21.29
CA ASP A 243 -5.11 -39.82 20.14
C ASP A 243 -3.68 -39.32 19.85
N ALA A 244 -2.67 -39.93 20.49
CA ALA A 244 -1.26 -39.63 20.27
C ALA A 244 -0.79 -39.85 18.80
N ALA A 245 -1.45 -40.75 18.07
CA ALA A 245 -1.11 -41.12 16.69
C ALA A 245 -1.50 -40.05 15.64
N ASN A 246 -2.49 -39.19 15.91
CA ASN A 246 -2.97 -38.17 14.96
C ASN A 246 -2.31 -36.79 15.13
N ALA A 247 -1.47 -36.61 16.16
CA ALA A 247 -0.82 -35.35 16.50
C ALA A 247 0.25 -34.92 15.48
N LEU A 248 1.05 -35.87 14.96
CA LEU A 248 2.10 -35.58 13.97
C LEU A 248 1.52 -35.14 12.60
N ALA A 249 0.40 -35.73 12.17
CA ALA A 249 -0.25 -35.41 10.90
C ALA A 249 -0.91 -34.01 10.91
N ARG A 250 -1.30 -33.50 12.10
CA ARG A 250 -1.93 -32.18 12.27
C ARG A 250 -0.92 -31.03 12.35
N GLN A 251 0.30 -31.26 12.88
CA GLN A 251 1.36 -30.23 12.98
C GLN A 251 1.75 -29.63 11.61
N GLY A 252 1.61 -30.39 10.52
CA GLY A 252 1.88 -29.92 9.16
C GLY A 252 0.80 -29.05 8.51
N ARG A 253 -0.38 -28.88 9.13
CA ARG A 253 -1.52 -28.14 8.56
C ARG A 253 -1.74 -26.74 9.15
N HIS A 254 -0.74 -26.16 9.81
CA HIS A 254 -0.72 -24.72 10.05
C HIS A 254 -0.48 -23.98 8.72
N THR A 255 -1.51 -23.92 7.86
CA THR A 255 -1.59 -22.97 6.73
C THR A 255 -1.80 -21.52 7.21
N GLY A 256 -1.35 -21.22 8.44
CA GLY A 256 -1.39 -19.92 9.06
C GLY A 256 -0.40 -19.01 8.35
N ARG A 257 -0.85 -18.37 7.26
CA ARG A 257 -0.14 -17.25 6.65
C ARG A 257 0.30 -16.33 7.77
N ALA A 258 1.61 -16.08 7.89
CA ALA A 258 2.17 -15.20 8.92
C ALA A 258 1.36 -13.89 8.96
N ARG A 259 0.54 -13.72 10.01
CA ARG A 259 -0.34 -12.56 10.15
C ARG A 259 0.48 -11.43 10.75
N ARG A 260 0.28 -10.21 10.24
CA ARG A 260 0.94 -9.04 10.79
C ARG A 260 0.36 -8.73 12.16
N VAL A 261 1.15 -8.97 13.20
CA VAL A 261 0.75 -8.82 14.61
C VAL A 261 0.88 -7.36 15.05
N TRP A 262 1.97 -6.68 14.69
CA TRP A 262 2.23 -5.31 15.09
C TRP A 262 1.99 -4.31 13.97
N PRO A 263 1.33 -3.15 14.23
CA PRO A 263 1.07 -2.11 13.23
C PRO A 263 2.33 -1.35 12.79
N LEU A 264 3.30 -1.21 13.70
CA LEU A 264 4.58 -0.54 13.45
C LEU A 264 5.66 -1.56 13.07
N ARG A 265 6.63 -1.13 12.28
CA ARG A 265 7.83 -1.92 11.98
C ARG A 265 8.73 -1.95 13.24
N PRO A 266 9.33 -3.10 13.59
CA PRO A 266 10.35 -3.16 14.64
C PRO A 266 11.56 -2.24 14.34
N GLY A 267 12.02 -1.53 15.37
CA GLY A 267 13.13 -0.59 15.27
C GLY A 267 12.73 0.75 14.67
N ARG A 268 13.62 1.32 13.83
CA ARG A 268 13.50 2.68 13.32
C ARG A 268 12.33 2.83 12.33
N PRO A 269 11.52 3.91 12.43
CA PRO A 269 10.44 4.19 11.49
C PRO A 269 10.96 4.34 10.06
N PRO A 270 10.16 3.98 9.04
CA PRO A 270 10.56 4.14 7.64
C PRO A 270 10.79 5.63 7.32
N GLY A 271 11.99 5.96 6.83
CA GLY A 271 12.37 7.35 6.56
C GLY A 271 12.86 8.15 7.77
N GLY A 272 12.88 7.57 8.97
CA GLY A 272 13.40 8.24 10.16
C GLY A 272 14.93 8.40 10.11
N ARG A 273 15.43 9.57 10.52
CA ARG A 273 16.86 9.89 10.61
C ARG A 273 17.31 10.07 12.07
N LEU A 274 18.58 9.81 12.34
CA LEU A 274 19.18 10.04 13.67
C LEU A 274 19.31 11.53 13.93
N ARG A 275 19.82 12.25 12.94
CA ARG A 275 19.94 13.71 12.92
C ARG A 275 18.81 14.26 12.04
N PRO A 276 17.80 14.93 12.61
CA PRO A 276 16.76 15.56 11.81
C PRO A 276 17.38 16.68 10.97
N THR A 277 16.96 16.78 9.72
CA THR A 277 17.38 17.84 8.80
C THR A 277 16.20 18.66 8.27
N HIS A 278 14.99 18.17 8.47
CA HIS A 278 13.73 18.76 7.99
C HIS A 278 12.68 18.52 9.08
N GLU A 279 11.69 19.42 9.17
CA GLU A 279 10.58 19.37 10.14
C GLU A 279 9.92 17.99 10.21
N VAL A 280 9.73 17.32 9.05
CA VAL A 280 9.14 15.97 8.96
C VAL A 280 9.86 14.91 9.81
N HIS A 281 11.15 15.07 10.07
CA HIS A 281 11.92 14.13 10.87
C HIS A 281 11.65 14.29 12.37
N GLU A 282 11.37 15.51 12.81
CA GLU A 282 10.99 15.83 14.20
C GLU A 282 9.56 15.37 14.46
N ILE A 283 8.63 15.74 13.57
CA ILE A 283 7.24 15.26 13.60
C ILE A 283 7.18 13.73 13.68
N LEU A 284 7.98 13.04 12.86
CA LEU A 284 8.02 11.57 12.88
C LEU A 284 8.57 11.02 14.19
N ARG A 285 9.53 11.70 14.83
CA ARG A 285 10.11 11.29 16.12
C ARG A 285 9.05 11.39 17.21
N ASP A 286 8.32 12.50 17.27
CA ASP A 286 7.29 12.75 18.26
C ASP A 286 6.12 11.78 18.10
N LEU A 287 5.61 11.63 16.87
CA LEU A 287 4.53 10.70 16.58
C LEU A 287 4.94 9.24 16.79
N GLN A 288 6.21 8.88 16.60
CA GLN A 288 6.70 7.54 16.94
C GLN A 288 6.59 7.28 18.45
N TRP A 289 6.91 8.28 19.29
CA TRP A 289 6.74 8.18 20.73
C TRP A 289 5.26 8.13 21.12
N PHE A 290 4.42 9.05 20.60
CA PHE A 290 2.97 9.06 20.85
C PHE A 290 2.30 7.77 20.43
N ALA A 291 2.64 7.21 19.27
CA ALA A 291 2.09 5.94 18.80
C ALA A 291 2.51 4.76 19.69
N GLY A 292 3.71 4.80 20.27
CA GLY A 292 4.13 3.83 21.29
C GLY A 292 3.22 3.91 22.51
N LYS A 293 3.05 5.11 23.07
CA LYS A 293 2.17 5.38 24.22
C LYS A 293 0.70 5.06 23.97
N ALA A 294 0.20 5.26 22.76
CA ALA A 294 -1.16 4.89 22.36
C ALA A 294 -1.37 3.37 22.20
N MET A 295 -0.27 2.61 22.06
CA MET A 295 -0.27 1.16 21.87
C MET A 295 0.08 0.39 23.14
N GLU A 296 0.77 1.01 24.10
CA GLU A 296 0.88 0.50 25.47
C GLU A 296 -0.55 0.25 25.97
N ARG A 297 -0.85 -1.00 26.33
CA ARG A 297 -2.16 -1.33 26.89
C ARG A 297 -2.32 -0.46 28.12
N THR A 298 -3.41 0.28 28.19
CA THR A 298 -3.87 0.82 29.47
C THR A 298 -4.17 -0.43 30.31
N ASP A 299 -3.25 -0.79 31.19
CA ASP A 299 -3.51 -1.77 32.23
C ASP A 299 -4.55 -1.13 33.15
N THR A 300 -5.81 -1.25 32.77
CA THR A 300 -6.92 -1.06 33.69
C THR A 300 -6.95 -2.31 34.55
N SER A 301 -6.31 -2.19 35.72
CA SER A 301 -6.59 -3.03 36.88
C SER A 301 -8.06 -2.90 37.26
#